data_AF-A0A520HES4-F1
#
_entry.id   AF-A0A520HES4-F1
#
_cell.length_a   1.000
_cell.length_b   1.000
_cell.length_c   1.000
_cell.angle_alpha   90.00
_cell.angle_beta   90.00
_cell.angle_gamma   90.00
#
_symmetry.space_group_name_H-M   'P 1'
#
loop_
_entity.id
_entity.type
_entity.pdbx_description
1 polymer ?
#
loop_
_entity_poly.entity_id
_entity_poly.type
_entity_poly.pdbx_seq_one_letter_code
_entity_poly.pdbx_strand_id
1 'polypeptide(L)'
;MNKKKIINDPVYGFISIPTDLVFDLIEHPYFQRLRYIKQLGMTHLVYPGALHTRFHHALGAMHLMSTAIETLCNKGCTITPEEKEGLMIAILLHDVGHG
;
A
#
# COMPACT_ATOMS: atom_id res chain seq x y z
N MET A 1 17.37 -14.21 6.47
CA MET A 1 16.08 -14.94 6.34
C MET A 1 15.23 -14.22 5.33
N ASN A 2 14.80 -14.89 4.27
CA ASN A 2 14.00 -14.32 3.20
C ASN A 2 12.58 -14.02 3.72
N LYS A 3 12.41 -12.88 4.41
CA LYS A 3 11.10 -12.41 4.89
C LYS A 3 10.44 -11.54 3.82
N LYS A 4 10.30 -12.05 2.59
CA LYS A 4 9.28 -11.49 1.68
C LYS A 4 7.93 -11.74 2.33
N LYS A 5 7.47 -10.80 3.16
CA LYS A 5 6.17 -10.91 3.80
C LYS A 5 5.13 -10.64 2.72
N ILE A 6 4.27 -11.63 2.50
CA ILE A 6 3.21 -11.62 1.50
C ILE A 6 1.91 -11.33 2.24
N ILE A 7 1.11 -10.40 1.71
CA ILE A 7 -0.24 -10.12 2.18
C ILE A 7 -1.23 -10.63 1.13
N ASN A 8 -2.29 -11.30 1.58
CA ASN A 8 -3.41 -11.67 0.72
C ASN A 8 -4.39 -10.49 0.63
N ASP A 9 -4.61 -10.00 -0.58
CA ASP A 9 -5.49 -8.89 -0.93
C ASP A 9 -6.60 -9.39 -1.88
N PRO A 10 -7.87 -9.02 -1.64
CA PRO A 10 -8.99 -9.53 -2.45
C PRO A 10 -9.05 -8.99 -3.88
N VAL A 11 -8.31 -7.92 -4.20
CA VAL A 11 -8.28 -7.29 -5.53
C VAL A 11 -7.08 -7.77 -6.33
N TYR A 12 -5.89 -7.78 -5.72
CA TYR A 12 -4.63 -8.06 -6.41
C TYR A 12 -4.04 -9.46 -6.09
N GLY A 13 -4.69 -10.24 -5.23
CA GLY A 13 -4.16 -11.51 -4.76
C GLY A 13 -2.97 -11.29 -3.82
N PHE A 14 -1.81 -11.84 -4.13
CA PHE A 14 -0.65 -11.76 -3.23
C PHE A 14 0.18 -10.50 -3.47
N ILE A 15 0.18 -9.60 -2.49
CA ILE A 15 1.03 -8.40 -2.47
C ILE A 15 2.32 -8.71 -1.72
N SER A 16 3.47 -8.54 -2.39
CA SER A 16 4.79 -8.66 -1.78
C SER A 16 5.25 -7.31 -1.22
N ILE A 17 5.83 -7.33 -0.01
CA ILE A 17 6.42 -6.14 0.61
C ILE A 17 7.91 -6.06 0.21
N PRO A 18 8.36 -4.95 -0.41
CA PRO A 18 9.64 -4.91 -1.12
C PRO A 18 10.87 -4.77 -0.21
N THR A 19 10.74 -4.06 0.90
CA THR A 19 11.87 -3.73 1.79
C THR A 19 11.48 -3.83 3.27
N ASP A 20 12.48 -4.00 4.13
CA ASP A 20 12.29 -4.06 5.58
C ASP A 20 11.75 -2.73 6.14
N LEU A 21 12.17 -1.58 5.59
CA LEU A 21 11.67 -0.27 6.04
C LEU A 21 10.18 -0.09 5.70
N VAL A 22 9.75 -0.45 4.49
CA VAL A 22 8.32 -0.44 4.11
C VAL A 22 7.54 -1.38 5.02
N PHE A 23 8.12 -2.52 5.37
CA PHE A 23 7.52 -3.49 6.27
C PHE A 23 7.32 -2.90 7.69
N ASP A 24 8.35 -2.28 8.26
CA ASP A 24 8.31 -1.66 9.58
C ASP A 24 7.27 -0.51 9.62
N LEU A 25 7.17 0.27 8.55
CA LEU A 25 6.15 1.31 8.40
C LEU A 25 4.73 0.72 8.38
N ILE A 26 4.53 -0.41 7.71
CA ILE A 26 3.24 -1.10 7.72
C ILE A 26 2.89 -1.55 9.14
N GLU A 27 3.84 -2.14 9.89
CA GLU A 27 3.61 -2.57 11.27
C GLU A 27 3.42 -1.41 12.27
N HIS A 28 3.84 -0.19 11.92
CA HIS A 28 3.77 0.96 12.80
C HIS A 28 2.31 1.29 13.24
N PRO A 29 2.06 1.61 14.52
CA PRO A 29 0.71 1.91 15.03
C PRO A 29 -0.05 2.98 14.24
N TYR A 30 0.64 4.02 13.78
CA TYR A 30 0.03 5.08 12.96
C TYR A 30 -0.52 4.58 11.62
N PHE A 31 0.14 3.59 11.01
CA PHE A 31 -0.35 2.97 9.79
C PHE A 31 -1.42 1.92 10.09
N GLN A 32 -1.22 1.09 11.13
CA GLN A 32 -2.21 0.10 11.57
C GLN A 32 -3.56 0.73 11.95
N ARG A 33 -3.57 1.99 12.42
CA ARG A 33 -4.80 2.78 12.66
C ARG A 33 -5.74 2.79 11.45
N LEU A 34 -5.21 2.79 10.23
CA LEU A 34 -5.99 2.83 9.00
C LEU A 34 -6.91 1.60 8.82
N ARG A 35 -6.69 0.52 9.59
CA ARG A 35 -7.61 -0.64 9.61
C ARG A 35 -8.99 -0.29 10.13
N TYR A 36 -9.13 0.80 10.89
CA TYR A 36 -10.38 1.20 11.52
C TYR A 36 -11.06 2.36 10.79
N ILE A 37 -10.43 2.91 9.74
CA ILE A 37 -10.96 4.03 8.97
C ILE A 37 -11.51 3.49 7.65
N LYS A 38 -12.83 3.57 7.47
CA LYS A 38 -13.49 3.18 6.22
C LYS A 38 -13.10 4.13 5.10
N GLN A 39 -12.79 3.60 3.93
CA GLN A 39 -12.40 4.41 2.77
C GLN A 39 -13.49 5.43 2.40
N LEU A 40 -14.75 4.97 2.41
CA LEU A 40 -15.92 5.73 1.98
C LEU A 40 -16.83 6.16 3.14
N GLY A 41 -16.31 6.25 4.37
CA GLY A 41 -17.07 6.70 5.54
C GLY A 41 -18.40 5.95 5.74
N MET A 42 -19.51 6.69 5.77
CA MET A 42 -20.86 6.16 6.05
C MET A 42 -21.54 5.49 4.83
N THR A 43 -20.87 5.42 3.68
CA THR A 43 -21.42 4.81 2.45
C THR A 43 -21.89 3.36 2.65
N HIS A 44 -21.25 2.63 3.57
CA HIS A 44 -21.64 1.28 3.94
C HIS A 44 -23.08 1.13 4.48
N LEU A 45 -23.73 2.23 4.92
CA LEU A 45 -25.13 2.22 5.34
C LEU A 45 -26.10 2.09 4.16
N VAL A 46 -25.69 2.50 2.96
CA VAL A 46 -26.47 2.38 1.73
C VAL A 46 -25.97 1.20 0.89
N TYR A 47 -24.66 0.98 0.87
CA TYR A 47 -23.99 -0.09 0.13
C TYR A 47 -23.23 -1.01 1.09
N PRO A 48 -23.86 -2.08 1.61
CA PRO A 48 -23.27 -2.92 2.67
C PRO A 48 -21.90 -3.54 2.34
N GLY A 49 -21.55 -3.66 1.06
CA GLY A 49 -20.23 -4.14 0.61
C GLY A 49 -19.10 -3.10 0.69
N ALA A 50 -19.39 -1.82 0.93
CA ALA A 50 -18.41 -0.74 1.02
C ALA A 50 -17.66 -0.72 2.37
N LEU A 51 -17.11 -1.87 2.77
CA LEU A 51 -16.44 -2.09 4.07
C LEU A 51 -14.92 -1.92 4.01
N HIS A 52 -14.36 -1.75 2.82
CA HIS A 52 -12.93 -1.58 2.63
C HIS A 52 -12.40 -0.38 3.41
N THR A 53 -11.20 -0.53 3.94
CA THR A 53 -10.56 0.44 4.82
C THR A 53 -9.40 1.12 4.12
N ARG A 54 -8.99 2.28 4.64
CA ARG A 54 -7.82 3.02 4.15
C ARG A 54 -6.55 2.16 4.16
N PHE A 55 -6.45 1.21 5.10
CA PHE A 55 -5.34 0.26 5.16
C PHE A 55 -5.24 -0.60 3.89
N HIS A 56 -6.34 -1.21 3.47
CA HIS A 56 -6.35 -2.05 2.26
C HIS A 56 -6.06 -1.20 1.01
N HIS A 57 -6.64 0.00 0.95
CA HIS A 57 -6.40 0.93 -0.15
C HIS A 57 -4.91 1.30 -0.27
N ALA A 58 -4.26 1.67 0.84
CA ALA A 58 -2.84 2.04 0.84
C ALA A 58 -1.92 0.88 0.41
N LEU A 59 -2.21 -0.35 0.83
CA LEU A 59 -1.47 -1.53 0.37
C LEU A 59 -1.65 -1.80 -1.13
N GLY A 60 -2.87 -1.66 -1.64
CA GLY A 60 -3.16 -1.76 -3.07
C GLY A 60 -2.45 -0.67 -3.87
N ALA A 61 -2.44 0.57 -3.39
CA ALA A 61 -1.75 1.69 -4.02
C ALA A 61 -0.23 1.45 -4.08
N MET A 62 0.35 0.92 -2.99
CA MET A 62 1.75 0.48 -2.96
C MET A 62 2.03 -0.61 -4.02
N HIS A 63 1.17 -1.62 -4.14
CA HIS A 63 1.32 -2.66 -5.16
C HIS A 63 1.31 -2.09 -6.58
N LEU A 64 0.38 -1.18 -6.87
CA LEU A 64 0.31 -0.50 -8.17
C LEU A 64 1.54 0.37 -8.43
N MET A 65 2.07 1.05 -7.42
CA MET A 65 3.31 1.83 -7.55
C MET A 65 4.49 0.95 -7.94
N SER A 66 4.63 -0.24 -7.36
CA SER A 66 5.69 -1.18 -7.76
C SER A 66 5.56 -1.54 -9.25
N THR A 67 4.34 -1.83 -9.70
CA THR A 67 4.05 -2.16 -11.10
C THR A 67 4.35 -0.98 -12.04
N ALA A 68 4.01 0.23 -11.61
CA ALA A 68 4.28 1.46 -12.37
C ALA A 68 5.79 1.73 -12.50
N ILE A 69 6.55 1.62 -11.40
CA ILE A 69 7.99 1.77 -11.40
C ILE A 69 8.65 0.74 -12.32
N GLU A 70 8.25 -0.53 -12.22
CA GLU A 70 8.76 -1.60 -13.10
C GLU A 70 8.47 -1.30 -14.57
N THR A 71 7.27 -0.82 -14.89
CA THR A 71 6.89 -0.42 -16.24
C THR A 71 7.76 0.72 -16.77
N LEU A 72 8.07 1.72 -15.94
CA LEU A 72 8.93 2.84 -16.32
C LEU A 72 10.38 2.39 -16.53
N CYS A 73 10.93 1.59 -15.62
CA CYS A 73 12.27 1.01 -15.79
C CYS A 73 12.38 0.20 -17.09
N ASN A 74 11.36 -0.61 -17.40
CA ASN A 74 11.31 -1.39 -18.65
C ASN A 74 11.26 -0.53 -19.92
N LYS A 75 10.81 0.73 -19.81
CA LYS A 75 10.82 1.71 -20.91
C LYS A 75 12.11 2.54 -20.97
N GLY A 76 13.10 2.22 -20.15
CA GLY A 76 14.40 2.90 -20.13
C GLY A 76 14.47 4.13 -19.23
N CYS A 77 13.46 4.37 -18.37
CA CYS A 77 13.58 5.39 -17.33
C CYS A 77 14.54 4.91 -16.23
N THR A 78 15.58 5.68 -15.95
CA THR A 78 16.46 5.43 -14.81
C THR A 78 15.76 5.86 -13.52
N ILE A 79 15.53 4.91 -12.61
CA ILE A 79 15.01 5.15 -11.26
C ILE A 79 15.95 4.44 -10.30
N THR A 80 16.54 5.16 -9.34
CA THR A 80 17.49 4.56 -8.40
C THR A 80 16.77 3.68 -7.36
N PRO A 81 17.49 2.77 -6.67
CA PRO A 81 16.91 2.00 -5.57
C PRO A 81 16.30 2.88 -4.47
N GLU A 82 16.94 4.01 -4.15
CA GLU A 82 16.48 4.97 -3.14
C GLU A 82 15.21 5.68 -3.61
N GLU A 83 15.13 6.09 -4.87
CA GLU A 83 13.91 6.65 -5.47
C GLU A 83 12.78 5.63 -5.45
N LYS A 84 13.06 4.36 -5.80
CA LYS A 84 12.08 3.28 -5.76
C LYS A 84 11.52 3.11 -4.34
N GLU A 85 12.37 3.00 -3.33
CA GLU A 85 11.91 2.87 -1.93
C GLU A 85 11.15 4.13 -1.47
N GLY A 86 11.65 5.33 -1.79
CA GLY A 86 11.00 6.59 -1.48
C GLY A 86 9.60 6.72 -2.09
N LEU A 87 9.42 6.32 -3.35
CA LEU A 87 8.13 6.28 -4.02
C LEU A 87 7.16 5.30 -3.35
N MET A 88 7.65 4.13 -2.94
CA MET A 88 6.86 3.12 -2.24
C MET A 88 6.42 3.61 -0.85
N ILE A 89 7.29 4.30 -0.13
CA ILE A 89 6.96 4.91 1.16
C ILE A 89 5.96 6.06 0.99
N ALA A 90 6.18 6.93 0.01
CA ALA A 90 5.32 8.07 -0.26
C ALA A 90 3.89 7.62 -0.59
N ILE A 91 3.73 6.63 -1.49
CA ILE A 91 2.41 6.11 -1.82
C ILE A 91 1.80 5.31 -0.67
N LEU A 92 2.60 4.60 0.14
CA LEU A 92 2.06 3.89 1.28
C LEU A 92 1.46 4.88 2.29
N LEU A 93 2.15 5.99 2.56
CA LEU A 93 1.76 6.94 3.60
C LEU A 93 0.84 8.07 3.11
N HIS A 94 0.51 8.15 1.82
CA HIS A 94 -0.27 9.25 1.25
C HIS A 94 -1.61 9.52 1.98
N ASP A 95 -2.22 8.45 2.50
CA ASP A 95 -3.53 8.47 3.15
C ASP A 95 -3.44 8.41 4.70
N VAL A 96 -2.23 8.47 5.27
CA VAL A 96 -2.02 8.24 6.72
C VAL A 96 -2.69 9.31 7.61
N GLY A 97 -2.92 10.50 7.06
CA GLY A 97 -3.52 11.65 7.74
C GLY A 97 -5.05 11.60 7.89
N HIS A 98 -5.73 10.62 7.30
CA HIS A 98 -7.20 10.55 7.36
C HIS A 98 -7.72 10.21 8.77
N GLY A 99 -8.86 10.82 9.15
CA GLY A 99 -9.57 10.61 10.42
C GLY A 99 -10.96 10.03 10.23
#